data_AF-A0A7R9LR00-F1
#
_entry.id   AF-A0A7R9LR00-F1
#
_cell.length_a   1.000
_cell.length_b   1.000
_cell.length_c   1.000
_cell.angle_alpha   90.00
_cell.angle_beta   90.00
_cell.angle_gamma   90.00
#
_symmetry.space_group_name_H-M   'P 1'
#
loop_
_entity.id
_entity.type
_entity.pdbx_description
1 polymer ?
#
loop_
_entity_poly.entity_id
_entity_poly.type
_entity_poly.pdbx_seq_one_letter_code
_entity_poly.pdbx_strand_id
1 'polypeptide(L)'
;NGLWHTISSRVQFIHANTSQALKFSGKQLPDWGFNQHEMVTDKNHNQEDTVWNVEEHRYTKNSDLKEREREMGMAEFVPLKPTQLSFFVKMFELQYKMLVVNQENVQNHIYSCDSPLDWVTLTKGIAYWVSPDSNVCRNLNMPQTPMSNPCLMTLFLHHYLPALVFKLLLMAALIEHLKCLIPSKVINSLVAILMSSIIYTYFKFLPLSYGTGKLTASDITSLKWSSSWQLIVHKP
;
A
#
# COMPACT_ATOMS: atom_id res chain seq x y z
N ASN A 1 42.44 -7.38 26.47
CA ASN A 1 41.51 -6.36 25.92
C ASN A 1 40.64 -6.96 24.82
N GLY A 2 39.76 -7.92 25.16
CA GLY A 2 38.97 -8.66 24.16
C GLY A 2 37.66 -9.20 24.73
N LEU A 3 37.13 -8.54 25.76
CA LEU A 3 35.81 -8.83 26.30
C LEU A 3 34.81 -7.97 25.52
N TRP A 4 33.82 -8.62 24.94
CA TRP A 4 32.72 -7.99 24.22
C TRP A 4 31.49 -8.00 25.12
N HIS A 5 30.70 -6.94 25.06
CA HIS A 5 29.54 -6.72 25.91
C HIS A 5 28.27 -6.77 25.06
N THR A 6 27.20 -7.36 25.62
CA THR A 6 25.88 -7.36 24.98
C THR A 6 25.39 -5.94 24.74
N ILE A 7 24.64 -5.74 23.65
CA ILE A 7 23.98 -4.51 23.19
C ILE A 7 24.93 -3.38 22.76
N SER A 8 26.08 -3.24 23.43
CA SER A 8 27.00 -2.12 23.27
C SER A 8 28.14 -2.39 22.29
N SER A 9 28.56 -3.66 22.16
CA SER A 9 29.69 -4.03 21.31
C SER A 9 29.23 -4.46 19.93
N ARG A 10 29.86 -3.89 18.89
CA ARG A 10 29.69 -4.31 17.50
C ARG A 10 30.77 -5.33 17.14
N VAL A 11 30.37 -6.47 16.60
CA VAL A 11 31.27 -7.59 16.26
C VAL A 11 31.07 -8.01 14.81
N GLN A 12 32.12 -8.56 14.21
CA GLN A 12 32.06 -9.19 12.89
C GLN A 12 32.43 -10.66 13.03
N PHE A 13 31.64 -11.54 12.41
CA PHE A 13 31.90 -12.97 12.42
C PHE A 13 32.65 -13.37 11.15
N ILE A 14 33.94 -13.67 11.31
CA ILE A 14 34.81 -14.08 10.21
C ILE A 14 35.07 -15.58 10.35
N HIS A 15 34.71 -16.35 9.32
CA HIS A 15 34.98 -17.79 9.31
C HIS A 15 36.47 -18.07 9.21
N ALA A 16 37.02 -18.87 10.14
CA ALA A 16 38.46 -19.02 10.32
C ALA A 16 39.20 -19.60 9.09
N ASN A 17 38.60 -20.57 8.39
CA ASN A 17 39.27 -21.26 7.27
C ASN A 17 39.10 -20.54 5.92
N THR A 18 37.93 -19.93 5.70
CA THR A 18 37.59 -19.30 4.41
C THR A 18 37.77 -17.79 4.41
N SER A 19 38.05 -17.19 5.58
CA SER A 19 38.15 -15.74 5.80
C SER A 19 36.98 -14.96 5.20
N GLN A 20 35.77 -15.52 5.27
CA GLN A 20 34.54 -14.86 4.81
C GLN A 20 33.78 -14.31 6.03
N ALA A 21 33.26 -13.10 5.90
CA ALA A 21 32.44 -12.44 6.90
C ALA A 21 30.96 -12.81 6.73
N LEU A 22 30.28 -13.07 7.84
CA LEU A 22 28.83 -13.30 7.85
C LEU A 22 28.07 -12.00 7.57
N LYS A 23 27.14 -12.04 6.62
CA LYS A 23 26.41 -10.91 6.08
C LYS A 23 24.91 -11.17 6.00
N PHE A 24 24.12 -10.14 6.25
CA PHE A 24 22.69 -10.07 5.90
C PHE A 24 22.48 -9.67 4.42
N SER A 25 21.77 -10.50 3.64
CA SER A 25 21.58 -10.30 2.19
C SER A 25 20.44 -9.31 1.83
N GLY A 26 19.48 -9.10 2.75
CA GLY A 26 18.27 -8.29 2.52
C GLY A 26 17.16 -9.01 1.75
N LYS A 27 17.44 -10.15 1.12
CA LYS A 27 16.45 -10.98 0.45
C LYS A 27 15.73 -11.90 1.44
N GLN A 28 14.48 -12.24 1.15
CA GLN A 28 13.71 -13.23 1.89
C GLN A 28 13.80 -14.60 1.22
N LEU A 29 13.86 -15.64 2.03
CA LEU A 29 13.79 -17.02 1.59
C LEU A 29 12.36 -17.35 1.13
N PRO A 30 12.18 -18.27 0.16
CA PRO A 30 10.86 -18.74 -0.26
C PRO A 30 10.07 -19.42 0.86
N ASP A 31 8.86 -19.89 0.55
CA ASP A 31 7.91 -20.49 1.52
C ASP A 31 8.51 -21.57 2.43
N TRP A 32 9.49 -22.35 1.95
CA TRP A 32 10.19 -23.36 2.77
C TRP A 32 10.96 -22.76 3.96
N GLY A 33 11.40 -21.50 3.84
CA GLY A 33 12.11 -20.74 4.86
C GLY A 33 11.19 -19.82 5.66
N PHE A 34 9.87 -19.99 5.54
CA PHE A 34 8.86 -19.19 6.24
C PHE A 34 9.05 -17.67 6.05
N ASN A 35 9.52 -17.24 4.87
CA ASN A 35 9.82 -15.84 4.53
C ASN A 35 10.84 -15.16 5.46
N GLN A 36 11.72 -15.95 6.10
CA GLN A 36 12.83 -15.42 6.88
C GLN A 36 13.90 -14.82 5.96
N HIS A 37 14.75 -13.96 6.52
CA HIS A 37 15.80 -13.31 5.75
C HIS A 37 16.98 -14.24 5.45
N GLU A 38 17.58 -14.06 4.29
CA GLU A 38 18.74 -14.81 3.84
C GLU A 38 20.04 -14.33 4.50
N MET A 39 20.83 -15.29 4.99
CA MET A 39 22.15 -15.08 5.61
C MET A 39 23.23 -15.66 4.70
N VAL A 40 24.22 -14.85 4.33
CA VAL A 40 25.26 -15.19 3.34
C VAL A 40 26.63 -14.87 3.91
N THR A 41 27.69 -15.41 3.33
CA THR A 41 29.08 -15.04 3.65
C THR A 41 29.73 -14.34 2.47
N ASP A 42 30.43 -13.22 2.71
CA ASP A 42 31.15 -12.44 1.69
C ASP A 42 32.64 -12.34 2.06
N LYS A 43 33.51 -12.21 1.06
CA LYS A 43 34.95 -11.95 1.28
C LYS A 43 35.22 -10.48 1.60
N ASN A 44 34.31 -9.58 1.22
CA ASN A 44 34.46 -8.15 1.53
C ASN A 44 33.99 -7.87 2.97
N HIS A 45 34.92 -7.40 3.82
CA HIS A 45 34.68 -7.17 5.24
C HIS A 45 34.16 -5.75 5.53
N ASN A 46 34.28 -4.81 4.58
CA ASN A 46 33.97 -3.40 4.80
C ASN A 46 32.54 -3.08 4.34
N GLN A 47 31.55 -3.69 4.99
CA GLN A 47 30.12 -3.50 4.70
C GLN A 47 29.33 -3.40 6.02
N GLU A 48 28.33 -2.52 6.08
CA GLU A 48 27.51 -2.34 7.29
C GLU A 48 26.70 -3.59 7.63
N ASP A 49 26.25 -4.35 6.62
CA ASP A 49 25.48 -5.61 6.76
C ASP A 49 26.26 -6.77 7.41
N THR A 50 27.58 -6.61 7.61
CA THR A 50 28.46 -7.59 8.27
C THR A 50 28.65 -7.33 9.76
N VAL A 51 28.12 -6.21 10.26
CA VAL A 51 28.27 -5.78 11.64
C VAL A 51 27.10 -6.31 12.46
N TRP A 52 27.41 -7.19 13.40
CA TRP A 52 26.44 -7.83 14.27
C TRP A 52 26.51 -7.23 15.67
N ASN A 53 25.37 -7.22 16.34
CA ASN A 53 25.26 -6.94 17.76
C ASN A 53 24.65 -8.16 18.43
N VAL A 54 25.05 -8.42 19.68
CA VAL A 54 24.43 -9.49 20.46
C VAL A 54 23.56 -8.86 21.50
N GLU A 55 22.26 -9.05 21.32
CA GLU A 55 21.25 -8.49 22.21
C GLU A 55 21.18 -9.24 23.53
N GLU A 56 21.30 -10.57 23.47
CA GLU A 56 21.07 -11.43 24.62
C GLU A 56 22.10 -12.54 24.74
N HIS A 57 22.54 -12.82 25.97
CA HIS A 57 23.39 -13.95 26.31
C HIS A 57 22.79 -14.68 27.52
N ARG A 58 22.26 -15.88 27.29
CA ARG A 58 21.44 -16.63 28.25
C ARG A 58 22.20 -17.63 29.15
N TYR A 59 23.52 -17.74 29.01
CA TYR A 59 24.30 -18.74 29.74
C TYR A 59 25.32 -18.12 30.69
N THR A 60 24.92 -17.96 31.95
CA THR A 60 25.83 -17.70 33.07
C THR A 60 26.34 -19.04 33.62
N LYS A 61 27.59 -19.09 34.12
CA LYS A 61 28.24 -20.28 34.70
C LYS A 61 27.57 -20.87 35.95
N ASN A 62 26.33 -20.49 36.28
CA ASN A 62 25.60 -21.03 37.42
C ASN A 62 25.03 -22.43 37.12
N SER A 63 25.32 -23.36 38.04
CA SER A 63 24.88 -24.76 38.02
C SER A 63 23.37 -24.93 38.20
N ASP A 64 22.70 -23.93 38.78
CA ASP A 64 21.36 -24.10 39.33
C ASP A 64 20.28 -23.80 38.28
N LEU A 65 19.58 -24.87 37.87
CA LEU A 65 18.52 -24.85 36.85
C LEU A 65 17.41 -23.83 37.14
N LYS A 66 17.00 -23.67 38.41
CA LYS A 66 15.94 -22.74 38.82
C LYS A 66 16.31 -21.27 38.68
N GLU A 67 17.58 -20.95 38.92
CA GLU A 67 18.07 -19.57 38.78
C GLU A 67 18.19 -19.20 37.31
N ARG A 68 18.62 -20.17 36.48
CA ARG A 68 18.62 -20.04 35.02
C ARG A 68 17.22 -19.84 34.45
N GLU A 69 16.20 -20.58 34.91
CA GLU A 69 14.81 -20.40 34.49
C GLU A 69 14.26 -19.02 34.87
N ARG A 70 14.62 -18.52 36.07
CA ARG A 70 14.25 -17.18 36.52
C ARG A 70 14.92 -16.09 35.68
N GLU A 71 16.20 -16.26 35.37
CA GLU A 71 16.98 -15.36 34.50
C GLU A 71 16.45 -15.38 33.05
N MET A 72 16.16 -16.56 32.51
CA MET A 72 15.55 -16.72 31.17
C MET A 72 14.20 -16.02 31.07
N GLY A 73 13.35 -16.13 32.11
CA GLY A 73 12.06 -15.45 32.15
C GLY A 73 12.14 -13.93 32.35
N MET A 74 13.28 -13.40 32.84
CA MET A 74 13.50 -11.95 32.96
C MET A 74 14.12 -11.34 31.70
N ALA A 75 14.81 -12.14 30.88
CA ALA A 75 15.54 -11.67 29.71
C ALA A 75 14.70 -11.69 28.40
N GLU A 76 13.56 -12.39 28.38
CA GLU A 76 12.61 -12.39 27.25
C GLU A 76 11.82 -11.06 27.09
N PHE A 77 12.20 -10.01 27.81
CA PHE A 77 11.45 -8.76 27.77
C PHE A 77 11.91 -7.86 26.61
N VAL A 78 11.07 -7.82 25.57
CA VAL A 78 10.75 -6.56 24.85
C VAL A 78 10.80 -5.42 25.87
N PRO A 79 11.53 -4.32 25.64
CA PRO A 79 11.73 -3.29 26.65
C PRO A 79 10.39 -2.86 27.26
N LEU A 80 10.13 -3.30 28.49
CA LEU A 80 8.88 -3.04 29.21
C LEU A 80 8.70 -1.57 29.52
N LYS A 81 9.80 -0.80 29.48
CA LYS A 81 9.80 0.62 29.77
C LYS A 81 9.61 1.39 28.47
N PRO A 82 8.56 2.23 28.36
CA PRO A 82 8.39 3.07 27.19
C PRO A 82 9.59 4.01 27.05
N THR A 83 10.25 3.98 25.90
CA THR A 83 11.33 4.92 25.56
C THR A 83 10.79 6.34 25.60
N GLN A 84 11.31 7.17 26.50
CA GLN A 84 10.92 8.58 26.59
C GLN A 84 11.74 9.37 25.55
N LEU A 85 11.10 9.71 24.43
CA LEU A 85 11.66 10.60 23.41
C LEU A 85 11.00 11.97 23.52
N SER A 86 11.77 13.03 23.25
CA SER A 86 11.19 14.36 23.07
C SER A 86 10.28 14.38 21.84
N PHE A 87 9.25 15.24 21.86
CA PHE A 87 8.29 15.39 20.77
C PHE A 87 8.96 15.55 19.40
N PHE A 88 9.97 16.42 19.30
CA PHE A 88 10.63 16.70 18.02
C PHE A 88 11.47 15.52 17.53
N VAL A 89 12.15 14.81 18.43
CA VAL A 89 12.91 13.60 18.07
C VAL A 89 11.95 12.55 17.49
N LYS A 90 10.82 12.32 18.17
CA LYS A 90 9.77 11.41 17.70
C LYS A 90 9.15 11.87 16.38
N MET A 91 8.91 13.17 16.21
CA MET A 91 8.35 13.74 14.99
C MET A 91 9.30 13.54 13.81
N PHE A 92 10.58 13.94 13.94
CA PHE A 92 11.55 13.79 12.86
C PHE A 92 11.83 12.32 12.54
N GLU A 93 11.93 11.45 13.54
CA GLU A 93 12.07 10.02 13.31
C GLU A 93 10.88 9.44 12.55
N LEU A 94 9.66 9.82 12.92
CA LEU A 94 8.45 9.38 12.23
C LEU A 94 8.39 9.92 10.80
N GLN A 95 8.69 11.21 10.59
CA GLN A 95 8.70 11.79 9.24
C GLN A 95 9.78 11.17 8.37
N TYR A 96 10.98 10.95 8.89
CA TYR A 96 12.05 10.25 8.20
C TYR A 96 11.61 8.83 7.81
N LYS A 97 10.99 8.09 8.72
CA LYS A 97 10.44 6.76 8.43
C LYS A 97 9.33 6.81 7.38
N MET A 98 8.43 7.79 7.42
CA MET A 98 7.39 7.94 6.38
C MET A 98 7.97 8.25 4.99
N LEU A 99 9.12 8.93 4.92
CA LEU A 99 9.81 9.26 3.67
C LEU A 99 10.69 8.12 3.14
N VAL A 100 11.31 7.34 4.04
CA VAL A 100 12.31 6.31 3.72
C VAL A 100 11.73 4.89 3.76
N VAL A 101 10.45 4.72 4.13
CA VAL A 101 9.75 3.43 3.99
C VAL A 101 9.78 3.03 2.51
N ASN A 102 10.71 2.14 2.20
CA ASN A 102 10.79 1.43 0.93
C ASN A 102 9.54 0.57 0.83
N GLN A 103 8.65 0.98 -0.06
CA GLN A 103 7.48 0.23 -0.50
C GLN A 103 7.88 -0.96 -1.39
N GLU A 104 8.94 -1.68 -1.03
CA GLU A 104 9.42 -2.88 -1.73
C GLU A 104 8.36 -4.00 -1.80
N ASN A 105 7.31 -3.89 -0.98
CA ASN A 105 6.15 -4.79 -0.97
C ASN A 105 4.85 -4.15 -1.48
N VAL A 106 4.92 -3.09 -2.30
CA VAL A 106 3.73 -2.66 -3.04
C VAL A 106 3.50 -3.65 -4.18
N GLN A 107 2.83 -4.74 -3.83
CA GLN A 107 2.29 -5.64 -4.82
C GLN A 107 1.37 -4.81 -5.72
N ASN A 108 1.57 -4.92 -7.03
CA ASN A 108 0.68 -4.34 -8.02
C ASN A 108 -0.73 -4.87 -7.74
N HIS A 109 -1.56 -4.04 -7.11
CA HIS A 109 -2.91 -4.45 -6.84
C HIS A 109 -3.64 -4.44 -8.17
N ILE A 110 -4.37 -5.49 -8.41
CA ILE A 110 -5.27 -5.69 -9.55
C ILE A 110 -6.15 -4.46 -9.94
N TYR A 111 -6.42 -3.55 -9.00
CA TYR A 111 -7.26 -2.36 -9.16
C TYR A 111 -6.44 -1.05 -9.17
N SER A 112 -5.10 -1.13 -9.23
CA SER A 112 -4.27 0.05 -9.41
C SER A 112 -4.44 0.60 -10.82
N CYS A 113 -4.49 1.92 -10.92
CA CYS A 113 -4.40 2.61 -12.20
C CYS A 113 -2.97 2.51 -12.71
N ASP A 114 -2.78 2.12 -13.97
CA ASP A 114 -1.45 1.97 -14.56
C ASP A 114 -0.88 3.33 -14.99
N SER A 115 -1.78 4.29 -15.28
CA SER A 115 -1.44 5.66 -15.67
C SER A 115 -2.34 6.69 -14.99
N PRO A 116 -1.83 7.86 -14.58
CA PRO A 116 -2.66 8.97 -14.10
C PRO A 116 -3.69 9.49 -15.12
N LEU A 117 -3.45 9.27 -16.42
CA LEU A 117 -4.38 9.66 -17.48
C LEU A 117 -5.67 8.82 -17.46
N ASP A 118 -5.59 7.59 -16.96
CA ASP A 118 -6.75 6.69 -16.84
C ASP A 118 -7.85 7.26 -15.94
N TRP A 119 -7.49 8.16 -15.03
CA TRP A 119 -8.46 8.84 -14.15
C TRP A 119 -9.38 9.79 -14.91
N VAL A 120 -8.89 10.41 -15.99
CA VAL A 120 -9.70 11.33 -16.80
C VAL A 120 -10.68 10.57 -17.67
N THR A 121 -10.26 9.43 -18.20
CA THR A 121 -11.05 8.57 -19.08
C THR A 121 -11.89 7.53 -18.32
N LEU A 122 -11.70 7.43 -17.01
CA LEU A 122 -12.37 6.46 -16.13
C LEU A 122 -12.33 5.04 -16.72
N THR A 123 -11.15 4.62 -17.20
CA THR A 123 -10.98 3.35 -17.92
C THR A 123 -11.07 2.15 -16.98
N LYS A 124 -10.55 2.30 -15.76
CA LYS A 124 -10.58 1.31 -14.68
C LYS A 124 -11.38 1.83 -13.49
N GLY A 125 -12.06 0.92 -12.79
CA GLY A 125 -12.72 1.21 -11.53
C GLY A 125 -12.03 0.53 -10.35
N ILE A 126 -12.58 0.72 -9.14
CA ILE A 126 -12.17 0.00 -7.94
C ILE A 126 -13.35 -0.82 -7.40
N ALA A 127 -13.05 -2.06 -7.01
CA ALA A 127 -13.92 -2.92 -6.25
C ALA A 127 -13.78 -2.65 -4.75
N TYR A 128 -14.84 -2.21 -4.08
CA TYR A 128 -14.81 -1.92 -2.63
C TYR A 128 -15.38 -3.06 -1.79
N TRP A 129 -16.41 -3.75 -2.28
CA TRP A 129 -17.08 -4.80 -1.51
C TRP A 129 -17.79 -5.81 -2.41
N VAL A 130 -17.65 -7.09 -2.07
CA VAL A 130 -18.32 -8.20 -2.75
C VAL A 130 -19.12 -8.97 -1.70
N SER A 131 -20.44 -9.06 -1.90
CA SER A 131 -21.30 -9.90 -1.06
C SER A 131 -21.13 -11.37 -1.41
N PRO A 132 -21.07 -12.29 -0.42
CA PRO A 132 -21.03 -13.73 -0.69
C PRO A 132 -22.38 -14.29 -1.20
N ASP A 133 -23.50 -13.74 -0.75
CA ASP A 133 -24.85 -14.31 -1.01
C ASP A 133 -25.65 -13.54 -2.07
N SER A 134 -25.09 -12.46 -2.61
CA SER A 134 -25.80 -11.63 -3.56
C SER A 134 -24.87 -11.01 -4.60
N ASN A 135 -25.41 -10.77 -5.80
CA ASN A 135 -24.75 -9.96 -6.82
C ASN A 135 -24.67 -8.48 -6.47
N VAL A 136 -25.04 -8.10 -5.23
CA VAL A 136 -24.78 -6.79 -4.68
C VAL A 136 -23.28 -6.70 -4.40
N CYS A 137 -22.55 -6.35 -5.45
CA CYS A 137 -21.16 -5.97 -5.34
C CYS A 137 -21.10 -4.45 -5.40
N ARG A 138 -20.51 -3.82 -4.38
CA ARG A 138 -20.12 -2.42 -4.46
C ARG A 138 -18.81 -2.38 -5.25
N ASN A 139 -18.93 -2.56 -6.55
CA ASN A 139 -17.80 -2.70 -7.46
C ASN A 139 -17.94 -1.84 -8.70
N LEU A 140 -16.82 -1.23 -9.08
CA LEU A 140 -16.45 -1.19 -10.48
C LEU A 140 -15.08 -1.89 -10.64
N ASN A 141 -15.07 -3.17 -11.04
CA ASN A 141 -14.36 -3.67 -12.22
C ASN A 141 -12.94 -4.30 -12.25
N MET A 142 -12.83 -5.58 -12.71
CA MET A 142 -11.64 -6.43 -13.08
C MET A 142 -11.93 -7.55 -14.15
N PRO A 143 -11.06 -8.07 -15.09
CA PRO A 143 -9.71 -8.65 -14.87
C PRO A 143 -8.50 -8.37 -15.84
N GLN A 144 -7.30 -8.64 -15.28
CA GLN A 144 -6.01 -9.23 -15.75
C GLN A 144 -5.39 -8.85 -17.11
N THR A 145 -4.19 -8.23 -17.07
CA THR A 145 -2.94 -8.69 -17.74
C THR A 145 -1.72 -7.93 -17.17
N PRO A 146 -0.49 -8.47 -17.26
CA PRO A 146 0.70 -7.86 -16.69
C PRO A 146 1.40 -6.98 -17.73
N MET A 147 1.60 -5.71 -17.43
CA MET A 147 2.74 -4.98 -18.00
C MET A 147 3.27 -4.02 -16.94
N SER A 148 4.51 -4.27 -16.56
CA SER A 148 5.28 -3.47 -15.63
C SER A 148 5.49 -2.05 -16.14
N ASN A 149 4.89 -1.07 -15.46
CA ASN A 149 5.30 0.33 -15.53
C ASN A 149 5.81 0.76 -14.15
N PRO A 150 6.99 1.39 -14.04
CA PRO A 150 7.56 1.78 -12.77
C PRO A 150 7.00 3.14 -12.36
N CYS A 151 5.79 3.16 -11.80
CA CYS A 151 5.38 4.27 -10.95
C CYS A 151 5.39 3.75 -9.52
N LEU A 152 6.29 4.31 -8.71
CA LEU A 152 6.75 3.84 -7.40
C LEU A 152 5.68 3.70 -6.30
N MET A 153 4.40 3.91 -6.59
CA MET A 153 3.28 3.83 -5.64
C MET A 153 2.03 3.30 -6.37
N THR A 154 1.25 2.41 -5.75
CA THR A 154 -0.04 1.98 -6.30
C THR A 154 -1.04 3.13 -6.26
N LEU A 155 -1.37 3.64 -7.44
CA LEU A 155 -2.29 4.75 -7.60
C LEU A 155 -3.74 4.25 -7.70
N PHE A 156 -4.58 4.75 -6.82
CA PHE A 156 -6.02 4.48 -6.82
C PHE A 156 -6.82 5.71 -7.22
N LEU A 157 -8.00 5.51 -7.79
CA LEU A 157 -8.92 6.57 -8.23
C LEU A 157 -9.25 7.60 -7.13
N HIS A 158 -9.23 7.23 -5.84
CA HIS A 158 -9.49 8.17 -4.77
C HIS A 158 -8.44 9.29 -4.65
N HIS A 159 -7.21 9.06 -5.11
CA HIS A 159 -6.15 10.08 -5.16
C HIS A 159 -6.50 11.21 -6.14
N TYR A 160 -7.38 10.95 -7.11
CA TYR A 160 -7.83 11.95 -8.08
C TYR A 160 -9.00 12.80 -7.56
N LEU A 161 -9.69 12.40 -6.47
CA LEU A 161 -10.84 13.14 -5.94
C LEU A 161 -10.53 14.60 -5.57
N PRO A 162 -9.39 14.93 -4.92
CA PRO A 162 -9.04 16.32 -4.67
C PRO A 162 -8.85 17.12 -5.97
N ALA A 163 -8.18 16.54 -6.97
CA ALA A 163 -7.97 17.19 -8.26
C ALA A 163 -9.29 17.37 -9.05
N LEU A 164 -10.23 16.44 -8.90
CA LEU A 164 -11.57 16.53 -9.49
C LEU A 164 -12.33 17.77 -8.97
N VAL A 165 -12.23 18.07 -7.67
CA VAL A 165 -12.87 19.27 -7.11
C VAL A 165 -12.35 20.54 -7.77
N PHE A 166 -11.03 20.67 -7.92
CA PHE A 166 -10.44 21.81 -8.63
C PHE A 166 -10.84 21.86 -10.11
N LYS A 167 -10.95 20.71 -10.77
CA LYS A 167 -11.45 20.63 -12.16
C LYS A 167 -12.90 21.10 -12.28
N LEU A 168 -13.77 20.77 -11.33
CA LEU A 168 -15.17 21.24 -11.31
C LEU A 168 -15.24 22.76 -11.12
N LEU A 169 -14.42 23.32 -10.23
CA LEU A 169 -14.33 24.77 -10.03
C LEU A 169 -13.83 25.49 -11.29
N LEU A 170 -12.80 24.96 -11.94
CA LEU A 170 -12.30 25.48 -13.21
C LEU A 170 -13.34 25.39 -14.33
N MET A 171 -14.12 24.32 -14.38
CA MET A 171 -15.21 24.17 -15.35
C MET A 171 -16.27 25.27 -15.15
N ALA A 172 -16.62 25.60 -13.91
CA ALA A 172 -17.55 26.69 -13.63
C ALA A 172 -17.02 28.05 -14.11
N ALA A 173 -15.75 28.36 -13.84
CA ALA A 173 -15.09 29.58 -14.31
C ALA A 173 -15.00 29.65 -15.84
N LEU A 174 -14.75 28.50 -16.49
CA LEU A 174 -14.71 28.39 -17.95
C LEU A 174 -16.08 28.64 -18.58
N ILE A 175 -17.16 28.15 -17.96
CA ILE A 175 -18.55 28.43 -18.39
C ILE A 175 -18.85 29.93 -18.31
N GLU A 176 -18.40 30.61 -17.26
CA GLU A 176 -18.56 32.06 -17.11
C GLU A 176 -17.82 32.83 -18.21
N HIS A 177 -16.57 32.45 -18.50
CA HIS A 177 -15.80 33.06 -19.59
C HIS A 177 -16.41 32.78 -20.98
N LEU A 178 -16.96 31.59 -21.21
CA LEU A 178 -17.64 31.23 -22.46
C LEU A 178 -18.89 32.08 -22.71
N LYS A 179 -19.59 32.54 -21.66
CA LYS A 179 -20.75 33.43 -21.81
C LYS A 179 -20.37 34.81 -22.35
N CYS A 180 -19.12 35.24 -22.23
CA CYS A 180 -18.63 36.46 -22.85
C CYS A 180 -18.39 36.28 -24.37
N LEU A 181 -18.09 35.06 -24.82
CA LEU A 181 -17.77 34.75 -26.21
C LEU A 181 -18.99 34.28 -27.03
N ILE A 182 -19.97 33.63 -26.37
CA ILE A 182 -21.12 32.97 -27.00
C ILE A 182 -22.41 33.51 -26.35
N PRO A 183 -23.53 33.67 -27.08
CA PRO A 183 -24.81 34.11 -26.51
C PRO A 183 -25.21 33.29 -25.26
N SER A 184 -25.48 34.01 -24.18
CA SER A 184 -25.78 33.42 -22.86
C SER A 184 -26.94 32.42 -22.88
N LYS A 185 -27.93 32.60 -23.76
CA LYS A 185 -29.04 31.66 -23.95
C LYS A 185 -28.56 30.27 -24.38
N VAL A 186 -27.61 30.19 -25.32
CA VAL A 186 -27.08 28.91 -25.82
C VAL A 186 -26.28 28.21 -24.74
N ILE A 187 -25.41 28.94 -24.03
CA ILE A 187 -24.62 28.37 -22.92
C ILE A 187 -25.52 27.88 -21.78
N ASN A 188 -26.54 28.66 -21.39
CA ASN A 188 -27.47 28.24 -20.33
C ASN A 188 -28.27 26.98 -20.73
N SER A 189 -28.70 26.87 -21.98
CA SER A 189 -29.34 25.65 -22.48
C SER A 189 -28.39 24.44 -22.45
N LEU A 190 -27.13 24.61 -22.86
CA LEU A 190 -26.12 23.54 -22.79
C LEU A 190 -25.84 23.11 -21.35
N VAL A 191 -25.72 24.05 -20.42
CA VAL A 191 -25.53 23.76 -18.99
C VAL A 191 -26.74 23.01 -18.42
N ALA A 192 -27.97 23.38 -18.79
CA ALA A 192 -29.17 22.67 -18.37
C ALA A 192 -29.20 21.22 -18.87
N ILE A 193 -28.81 20.98 -20.13
CA ILE A 193 -28.69 19.63 -20.70
C ILE A 193 -27.63 18.82 -19.94
N LEU A 194 -26.47 19.43 -19.66
CA LEU A 194 -25.39 18.78 -18.92
C LEU A 194 -25.84 18.42 -17.49
N MET A 195 -26.50 19.32 -16.77
CA MET A 195 -27.03 19.03 -15.43
C MET A 195 -28.09 17.92 -15.45
N SER A 196 -28.99 17.93 -16.43
CA SER A 196 -29.97 16.86 -16.61
C SER A 196 -29.30 15.51 -16.85
N SER A 197 -28.26 15.47 -17.69
CA SER A 197 -27.49 14.24 -17.96
C SER A 197 -26.81 13.70 -16.71
N ILE A 198 -26.22 14.58 -15.88
CA ILE A 198 -25.58 14.18 -14.61
C ILE A 198 -26.61 13.56 -13.67
N ILE A 199 -27.77 14.20 -13.50
CA ILE A 199 -28.85 13.69 -12.66
C ILE A 199 -29.33 12.32 -13.15
N TYR A 200 -29.52 12.15 -14.47
CA TYR A 200 -29.88 10.87 -15.06
C TYR A 200 -28.83 9.78 -14.77
N THR A 201 -27.54 10.08 -14.98
CA THR A 201 -26.45 9.13 -14.70
C THR A 201 -26.41 8.74 -13.21
N TYR A 202 -26.61 9.70 -12.30
CA TYR A 202 -26.63 9.45 -10.86
C TYR A 202 -27.73 8.46 -10.46
N PHE A 203 -28.96 8.66 -10.95
CA PHE A 203 -30.05 7.73 -10.67
C PHE A 203 -29.83 6.35 -11.29
N LYS A 204 -29.22 6.27 -12.47
CA LYS A 204 -28.91 4.99 -13.13
C LYS A 204 -27.85 4.19 -12.36
N PHE A 205 -26.83 4.84 -11.79
CA PHE A 205 -25.76 4.20 -11.03
C PHE A 205 -26.00 4.14 -9.51
N LEU A 206 -27.14 4.64 -9.02
CA LEU A 206 -27.52 4.61 -7.61
C LEU A 206 -27.43 3.21 -6.98
N PRO A 207 -27.93 2.12 -7.62
CA PRO A 207 -27.83 0.77 -7.07
C PRO A 207 -26.39 0.31 -6.84
N LEU A 208 -25.44 0.80 -7.64
CA LEU A 208 -24.02 0.43 -7.56
C LEU A 208 -23.31 1.14 -6.39
N SER A 209 -23.67 2.40 -6.14
CA SER A 209 -23.12 3.20 -5.05
C SER A 209 -23.67 2.79 -3.69
N TYR A 210 -24.99 2.60 -3.59
CA TYR A 210 -25.66 2.28 -2.33
C TYR A 210 -25.74 0.78 -2.05
N GLY A 211 -25.58 -0.07 -3.06
CA GLY A 211 -25.72 -1.53 -2.92
C GLY A 211 -27.17 -1.94 -2.64
N THR A 212 -28.15 -1.19 -3.12
CA THR A 212 -29.57 -1.44 -2.87
C THR A 212 -30.19 -2.27 -3.98
N GLY A 213 -30.70 -3.46 -3.65
CA GLY A 213 -31.45 -4.33 -4.56
C GLY A 213 -30.63 -5.49 -5.13
N LYS A 214 -31.23 -6.69 -5.21
CA LYS A 214 -30.62 -7.86 -5.85
C LYS A 214 -30.57 -7.61 -7.37
N LEU A 215 -29.40 -7.22 -7.89
CA LEU A 215 -29.20 -7.03 -9.32
C LEU A 215 -29.04 -8.38 -10.03
N THR A 216 -29.75 -8.56 -11.14
CA THR A 216 -29.56 -9.73 -12.02
C THR A 216 -28.31 -9.51 -12.89
N ALA A 217 -27.69 -10.59 -13.38
CA ALA A 217 -26.54 -10.50 -14.29
C ALA A 217 -26.83 -9.65 -15.55
N SER A 218 -28.06 -9.73 -16.09
CA SER A 218 -28.53 -8.91 -17.22
C SER A 218 -28.54 -7.41 -16.89
N ASP A 219 -28.95 -7.06 -15.67
CA ASP A 219 -29.06 -5.67 -15.22
C ASP A 219 -27.67 -5.06 -15.08
N ILE A 220 -26.72 -5.84 -14.57
CA ILE A 220 -25.31 -5.45 -14.47
C ILE A 220 -24.70 -5.24 -15.86
N THR A 221 -24.99 -6.10 -16.83
CA THR A 221 -24.53 -5.89 -18.22
C THR A 221 -25.11 -4.63 -18.85
N SER A 222 -26.35 -4.25 -18.50
CA SER A 222 -26.96 -3.01 -18.99
C SER A 222 -26.33 -1.74 -18.40
N LEU A 223 -25.63 -1.86 -17.26
CA LEU A 223 -24.92 -0.77 -16.59
C LEU A 223 -23.48 -0.59 -17.13
N LYS A 224 -23.00 -1.53 -17.96
CA LYS A 224 -21.67 -1.48 -18.55
C LYS A 224 -21.66 -0.55 -19.78
N TRP A 225 -21.29 0.72 -19.57
CA TRP A 225 -21.23 1.72 -20.66
C TRP A 225 -19.93 1.68 -21.47
N SER A 226 -18.82 1.28 -20.86
CA SER A 226 -17.52 1.11 -21.55
C SER A 226 -17.15 -0.38 -21.61
N SER A 227 -16.48 -0.80 -22.68
CA SER A 227 -15.94 -2.16 -22.79
C SER A 227 -14.86 -2.46 -21.75
N SER A 228 -14.09 -1.43 -21.35
CA SER A 228 -13.01 -1.50 -20.35
C SER A 228 -13.52 -1.73 -18.93
N TRP A 229 -14.82 -1.56 -18.70
CA TRP A 229 -15.47 -1.73 -17.41
C TRP A 229 -15.80 -3.21 -17.16
N GLN A 230 -15.09 -3.84 -16.25
CA GLN A 230 -15.17 -5.27 -15.97
C GLN A 230 -15.98 -5.65 -14.71
N LEU A 231 -17.30 -5.45 -14.68
CA LEU A 231 -18.14 -5.69 -13.48
C LEU A 231 -18.08 -7.15 -13.01
N ILE A 232 -17.91 -7.35 -11.69
CA ILE A 232 -17.96 -8.70 -11.09
C ILE A 232 -19.40 -9.18 -11.11
N VAL A 233 -19.62 -10.32 -11.74
CA VAL A 233 -20.92 -11.00 -11.82
C VAL A 233 -20.74 -12.40 -11.25
N HIS A 234 -21.50 -12.76 -10.22
CA HIS A 234 -21.56 -14.16 -9.83
C HIS A 234 -22.41 -14.89 -10.87
N LYS A 235 -21.85 -15.96 -11.44
CA LYS A 235 -22.66 -16.89 -12.22
C LYS A 235 -23.67 -17.56 -11.27
N PRO A 236 -24.92 -17.76 -11.71
CA PRO A 236 -25.89 -18.54 -10.96
C PRO A 236 -25.41 -19.98 -10.77
#